data_AF-A0A6L3B7D0-F1
#
_entry.id   AF-A0A6L3B7D0-F1
#
_cell.length_a   1.000
_cell.length_b   1.000
_cell.length_c   1.000
_cell.angle_alpha   90.00
_cell.angle_beta   90.00
_cell.angle_gamma   90.00
#
_symmetry.space_group_name_H-M   'P 1'
#
loop_
_entity.id
_entity.type
_entity.pdbx_description
1 polymer ?
#
loop_
_entity_poly.entity_id
_entity_poly.type
_entity_poly.pdbx_seq_one_letter_code
_entity_poly.pdbx_strand_id
1 'polypeptide(L)'
;MGKIRHVNFHPDEWLVGASVLKADERGCYITVCALIYSYGGPIRDDARDLAKQCNVTQEKWVRIRGTLLAKGKLRLVDGLLTNGRCEIELEKALNRTTTARKIGATGGQNSAISRQKRGRVSNDNSSLIEADASGDRKLTTNHKPQTKSLPQSPDGGSNVEAEFDRWYRAYPKRVAKGQAEKAYRTARKAVDADTLLRAVEAYARAVTGKDAKYTPNPATWLNGQRWLDDGLLHSGQRSGNRQASTLNEIPLFFEGPTEVQRSNQADPKTNPAWRNF
;
A
#
# COMPACT_ATOMS: atom_id res chain seq x y z
N MET A 1 -24.18 14.02 -8.16
CA MET A 1 -23.23 13.24 -7.34
C MET A 1 -23.58 13.46 -5.87
N GLY A 2 -23.52 12.44 -5.01
CA GLY A 2 -23.82 12.64 -3.58
C GLY A 2 -22.71 13.43 -2.89
N LYS A 3 -23.05 14.35 -1.98
CA LYS A 3 -22.06 15.13 -1.22
C LYS A 3 -21.14 14.19 -0.44
N ILE A 4 -19.83 14.33 -0.64
CA ILE A 4 -18.82 13.55 0.10
C ILE A 4 -18.79 14.08 1.53
N ARG A 5 -19.09 13.20 2.51
CA ARG A 5 -19.18 13.57 3.93
C ARG A 5 -17.85 13.48 4.67
N HIS A 6 -16.92 12.67 4.17
CA HIS A 6 -15.66 12.39 4.85
C HIS A 6 -14.55 12.22 3.83
N VAL A 7 -13.47 12.96 4.03
CA VAL A 7 -12.21 12.87 3.29
C VAL A 7 -11.11 12.62 4.32
N ASN A 8 -10.15 11.75 3.99
CA ASN A 8 -9.06 11.47 4.92
C ASN A 8 -8.06 12.63 4.87
N PHE A 9 -7.64 13.11 6.03
CA PHE A 9 -6.59 14.12 6.16
C PHE A 9 -5.35 13.47 6.79
N HIS A 10 -4.20 13.63 6.14
CA HIS A 10 -2.93 13.07 6.57
C HIS A 10 -2.02 14.19 7.07
N PRO A 11 -1.85 14.37 8.40
CA PRO A 11 -1.12 15.49 8.97
C PRO A 11 0.33 15.59 8.48
N ASP A 12 1.05 14.47 8.41
CA ASP A 12 2.47 14.45 8.02
C ASP A 12 2.64 14.91 6.56
N GLU A 13 1.82 14.39 5.65
CA GLU A 13 1.86 14.80 4.25
C GLU A 13 1.49 16.28 4.08
N TRP A 14 0.53 16.77 4.87
CA TRP A 14 0.18 18.19 4.91
C TRP A 14 1.36 19.04 5.37
N LEU A 15 2.00 18.67 6.48
CA LEU A 15 3.12 19.42 7.04
C LEU A 15 4.28 19.52 6.04
N VAL A 16 4.66 18.40 5.41
CA VAL A 16 5.70 18.36 4.36
C VAL A 16 5.30 19.22 3.15
N GLY A 17 4.02 19.14 2.73
CA GLY A 17 3.55 19.87 1.56
C GLY A 17 3.43 21.38 1.80
N ALA A 18 3.11 21.81 3.01
CA ALA A 18 2.79 23.19 3.34
C ALA A 18 3.92 23.93 4.09
N SER A 19 5.03 23.27 4.43
CA SER A 19 6.19 23.91 5.08
C SER A 19 6.85 24.99 4.23
N VAL A 20 6.75 24.89 2.90
CA VAL A 20 7.29 25.87 1.94
C VAL A 20 6.43 27.15 1.80
N LEU A 21 5.29 27.20 2.49
CA LEU A 21 4.33 28.30 2.40
C LEU A 21 4.45 29.23 3.61
N LYS A 22 4.28 30.53 3.37
CA LYS A 22 4.13 31.51 4.46
C LYS A 22 2.82 31.26 5.21
N ALA A 23 2.69 31.82 6.41
CA ALA A 23 1.53 31.58 7.28
C ALA A 23 0.19 31.95 6.58
N ASP A 24 0.16 33.08 5.88
CA ASP A 24 -0.99 33.54 5.11
C ASP A 24 -1.23 32.72 3.83
N GLU A 25 -0.18 32.35 3.10
CA GLU A 25 -0.27 31.42 1.97
C GLU A 25 -0.85 30.06 2.40
N ARG A 26 -0.41 29.55 3.56
CA ARG A 26 -0.85 28.28 4.13
C ARG A 26 -2.32 28.33 4.53
N GLY A 27 -2.75 29.43 5.16
CA GLY A 27 -4.16 29.67 5.50
C GLY A 27 -5.05 29.70 4.26
N CYS A 28 -4.66 30.43 3.21
CA CYS A 28 -5.40 30.47 1.96
C CYS A 28 -5.44 29.09 1.29
N TYR A 29 -4.31 28.38 1.27
CA TYR A 29 -4.20 27.06 0.66
C TYR A 29 -5.12 26.02 1.31
N ILE A 30 -5.16 25.95 2.65
CA ILE A 30 -6.05 24.99 3.34
C ILE A 30 -7.52 25.34 3.11
N THR A 31 -7.88 26.62 3.07
CA THR A 31 -9.24 27.07 2.76
C THR A 31 -9.68 26.62 1.37
N VAL A 32 -8.83 26.79 0.36
CA VAL A 32 -9.11 26.31 -1.01
C VAL A 32 -9.28 24.80 -1.05
N CYS A 33 -8.41 24.04 -0.36
CA CYS A 33 -8.55 22.59 -0.26
C CYS A 33 -9.89 22.18 0.40
N ALA A 34 -10.27 22.86 1.49
CA ALA A 34 -11.54 22.62 2.18
C ALA A 34 -12.76 22.92 1.28
N LEU A 35 -12.68 23.97 0.46
CA LEU A 35 -13.70 24.26 -0.56
C LEU A 35 -13.77 23.12 -1.58
N ILE A 36 -12.65 22.70 -2.18
CA ILE A 36 -12.61 21.58 -3.13
C ILE A 36 -13.26 20.32 -2.51
N TYR A 37 -12.97 20.01 -1.25
CA TYR A 37 -13.59 18.88 -0.56
C TYR A 37 -15.09 19.06 -0.34
N SER A 38 -15.53 20.26 0.03
CA SER A 38 -16.95 20.58 0.26
C SER A 38 -17.79 20.51 -1.01
N TYR A 39 -17.27 21.03 -2.12
CA TYR A 39 -17.90 20.96 -3.44
C TYR A 39 -17.78 19.58 -4.08
N GLY A 40 -16.79 18.79 -3.66
CA GLY A 40 -16.53 17.45 -4.20
C GLY A 40 -15.80 17.48 -5.55
N GLY A 41 -15.05 18.55 -5.83
CA GLY A 41 -14.32 18.71 -7.09
C GLY A 41 -13.69 20.10 -7.24
N PRO A 42 -13.07 20.38 -8.41
CA PRO A 42 -12.47 21.67 -8.72
C PRO A 42 -13.45 22.83 -8.54
N ILE A 43 -12.96 23.98 -8.08
CA ILE A 43 -13.78 25.15 -7.75
C ILE A 43 -13.54 26.31 -8.72
N ARG A 44 -14.50 27.22 -8.85
CA ARG A 44 -14.36 28.42 -9.70
C ARG A 44 -13.28 29.34 -9.15
N ASP A 45 -12.51 29.94 -10.07
CA ASP A 45 -11.46 30.89 -9.76
C ASP A 45 -11.97 32.34 -9.67
N ASP A 46 -12.94 32.58 -8.78
CA ASP A 46 -13.46 33.93 -8.52
C ASP A 46 -12.61 34.61 -7.45
N ALA A 47 -11.85 35.63 -7.86
CA ALA A 47 -10.96 36.34 -6.96
C ALA A 47 -11.68 37.05 -5.80
N ARG A 48 -12.90 37.54 -6.00
CA ARG A 48 -13.66 38.25 -4.96
C ARG A 48 -14.14 37.27 -3.90
N ASP A 49 -14.72 36.16 -4.34
CA ASP A 49 -15.26 35.14 -3.44
C ASP A 49 -14.16 34.42 -2.67
N LEU A 50 -13.07 34.04 -3.36
CA LEU A 50 -11.95 33.35 -2.72
C LEU A 50 -11.20 34.23 -1.73
N ALA A 51 -11.06 35.53 -2.02
CA ALA A 51 -10.50 36.48 -1.07
C ALA A 51 -11.34 36.58 0.22
N LYS A 52 -12.68 36.63 0.07
CA LYS A 52 -13.61 36.62 1.20
C LYS A 52 -13.50 35.33 2.02
N GLN A 53 -13.46 34.17 1.37
CA GLN A 53 -13.32 32.87 2.05
C GLN A 53 -11.98 32.74 2.78
N CYS A 54 -10.90 33.27 2.19
CA CYS A 54 -9.57 33.27 2.79
C CYS A 54 -9.39 34.38 3.84
N ASN A 55 -10.40 35.23 4.05
CA ASN A 55 -10.34 36.39 4.95
C ASN A 55 -9.14 37.33 4.65
N VAL A 56 -8.94 37.65 3.37
CA VAL A 56 -7.89 38.57 2.90
C VAL A 56 -8.46 39.54 1.88
N THR A 57 -7.73 40.62 1.58
CA THR A 57 -8.10 41.52 0.48
C THR A 57 -7.97 40.83 -0.87
N GLN A 58 -8.76 41.27 -1.86
CA GLN A 58 -8.72 40.69 -3.21
C GLN A 58 -7.33 40.76 -3.84
N GLU A 59 -6.62 41.88 -3.69
CA GLU A 59 -5.24 42.02 -4.17
C GLU A 59 -4.29 41.03 -3.51
N LYS A 60 -4.42 40.83 -2.18
CA LYS A 60 -3.60 39.87 -1.45
C LYS A 60 -3.88 38.45 -1.90
N TRP A 61 -5.16 38.11 -2.13
CA TRP A 61 -5.54 36.83 -2.73
C TRP A 61 -4.90 36.63 -4.10
N VAL A 62 -4.96 37.61 -5.00
CA VAL A 62 -4.36 37.50 -6.35
C VAL A 62 -2.86 37.20 -6.27
N ARG A 63 -2.13 37.88 -5.38
CA ARG A 63 -0.70 37.61 -5.12
C ARG A 63 -0.47 36.19 -4.58
N ILE A 64 -1.22 35.79 -3.55
CA ILE A 64 -1.10 34.45 -2.93
C ILE A 64 -1.45 33.35 -3.93
N ARG A 65 -2.55 33.51 -4.69
CA ARG A 65 -2.98 32.59 -5.75
C ARG A 65 -1.86 32.39 -6.77
N GLY A 66 -1.23 33.48 -7.22
CA GLY A 66 -0.07 33.42 -8.12
C GLY A 66 1.07 32.59 -7.54
N THR A 67 1.42 32.81 -6.27
CA THR A 67 2.44 32.01 -5.57
C THR A 67 2.05 30.54 -5.43
N LEU A 68 0.79 30.23 -5.12
CA LEU A 68 0.30 28.86 -4.98
C LEU A 68 0.32 28.10 -6.31
N LEU A 69 -0.01 28.77 -7.42
CA LEU A 69 0.12 28.22 -8.77
C LEU A 69 1.58 27.99 -9.13
N ALA A 70 2.45 28.99 -8.90
CA ALA A 70 3.89 28.90 -9.20
C ALA A 70 4.59 27.78 -8.41
N LYS A 71 4.21 27.57 -7.14
CA LYS A 71 4.73 26.48 -6.28
C LYS A 71 4.06 25.12 -6.56
N GLY A 72 3.16 25.02 -7.55
CA GLY A 72 2.43 23.80 -7.89
C GLY A 72 1.49 23.28 -6.80
N LYS A 73 1.08 24.14 -5.86
CA LYS A 73 0.12 23.80 -4.79
C LYS A 73 -1.32 23.85 -5.29
N LEU A 74 -1.60 24.71 -6.26
CA LEU A 74 -2.84 24.73 -7.01
C LEU A 74 -2.54 24.57 -8.50
N ARG A 75 -3.53 24.08 -9.23
CA ARG A 75 -3.53 24.02 -10.69
C ARG A 75 -4.79 24.70 -11.21
N LEU A 76 -4.67 25.37 -12.34
CA LEU A 76 -5.82 25.94 -13.06
C LEU A 76 -6.07 25.05 -14.28
N VAL A 77 -7.22 24.39 -14.32
CA VAL A 77 -7.65 23.49 -15.40
C VAL A 77 -9.05 23.91 -15.80
N ASP A 78 -9.25 24.24 -17.08
CA ASP A 78 -10.54 24.67 -17.63
C ASP A 78 -11.20 25.83 -16.85
N GLY A 79 -10.39 26.77 -16.35
CA GLY A 79 -10.86 27.91 -15.53
C GLY A 79 -11.26 27.54 -14.10
N LEU A 80 -10.99 26.31 -13.65
CA LEU A 80 -11.25 25.83 -12.30
C LEU A 80 -9.94 25.60 -11.54
N LEU A 81 -9.92 26.00 -10.27
CA LEU A 81 -8.84 25.70 -9.35
C LEU A 81 -8.98 24.28 -8.81
N THR A 82 -7.89 23.53 -8.89
CA THR A 82 -7.80 22.16 -8.39
C THR A 82 -6.47 21.90 -7.67
N ASN A 83 -6.41 20.77 -6.97
CA ASN A 83 -5.22 20.26 -6.31
C ASN A 83 -5.16 18.74 -6.50
N GLY A 84 -4.00 18.22 -6.92
CA GLY A 84 -3.86 16.80 -7.23
C GLY A 84 -4.07 15.86 -6.03
N ARG A 85 -3.73 16.30 -4.81
CA ARG A 85 -4.02 15.52 -3.60
C ARG A 85 -5.51 15.51 -3.30
N CYS A 86 -6.18 16.66 -3.46
CA CYS A 86 -7.62 16.73 -3.27
C CYS A 86 -8.37 15.80 -4.24
N GLU A 87 -7.97 15.78 -5.51
CA GLU A 87 -8.53 14.88 -6.53
C GLU A 87 -8.42 13.40 -6.12
N ILE A 88 -7.22 12.96 -5.71
CA ILE A 88 -6.97 11.58 -5.26
C ILE A 88 -7.87 11.21 -4.07
N GLU A 89 -7.97 12.08 -3.08
CA GLU A 89 -8.75 11.78 -1.88
C GLU A 89 -10.27 11.81 -2.13
N LEU A 90 -10.73 12.67 -3.04
CA LEU A 90 -12.11 12.69 -3.53
C LEU A 90 -12.45 11.41 -4.29
N GLU A 91 -11.56 10.95 -5.16
CA GLU A 91 -11.73 9.69 -5.89
C GLU A 91 -11.81 8.50 -4.93
N LYS A 92 -10.90 8.42 -3.95
CA LYS A 92 -10.95 7.40 -2.88
C LYS A 92 -12.25 7.48 -2.08
N ALA A 93 -12.73 8.67 -1.75
CA ALA A 93 -13.99 8.86 -1.03
C ALA A 93 -15.21 8.42 -1.87
N LEU A 94 -15.18 8.71 -3.17
CA LEU A 94 -16.21 8.26 -4.12
C LEU A 94 -16.22 6.74 -4.23
N ASN A 95 -15.05 6.12 -4.43
CA ASN A 95 -14.90 4.67 -4.56
C ASN A 95 -15.38 3.93 -3.30
N ARG A 96 -15.11 4.48 -2.11
CA ARG A 96 -15.67 3.95 -0.84
C ARG A 96 -17.20 3.99 -0.85
N THR A 97 -17.78 5.11 -1.27
CA THR A 97 -19.23 5.30 -1.30
C THR A 97 -19.91 4.39 -2.33
N THR A 98 -19.35 4.28 -3.54
CA THR A 98 -19.89 3.42 -4.60
C THR A 98 -19.77 1.95 -4.24
N THR A 99 -18.64 1.53 -3.67
CA THR A 99 -18.42 0.15 -3.22
C THR A 99 -19.37 -0.22 -2.08
N ALA A 100 -19.53 0.65 -1.08
CA ALA A 100 -20.48 0.44 0.01
C ALA A 100 -21.93 0.31 -0.50
N ARG A 101 -22.33 1.13 -1.48
CA ARG A 101 -23.65 1.02 -2.12
C ARG A 101 -23.84 -0.30 -2.85
N LYS A 102 -22.85 -0.73 -3.64
CA LYS A 102 -22.89 -2.01 -4.36
C LYS A 102 -23.00 -3.19 -3.38
N ILE A 103 -22.13 -3.23 -2.36
CA ILE A 103 -22.14 -4.28 -1.33
C ILE A 103 -23.49 -4.30 -0.59
N GLY A 104 -24.01 -3.13 -0.23
CA GLY A 104 -25.31 -3.00 0.42
C GLY A 104 -26.46 -3.51 -0.44
N ALA A 105 -26.46 -3.20 -1.74
CA ALA A 105 -27.46 -3.69 -2.69
C ALA A 105 -27.42 -5.22 -2.82
N THR A 106 -26.24 -5.80 -3.02
CA THR A 106 -26.07 -7.26 -3.13
C THR A 106 -26.42 -7.97 -1.82
N GLY A 107 -26.03 -7.42 -0.66
CA GLY A 107 -26.41 -7.95 0.65
C GLY A 107 -27.91 -7.92 0.88
N GLY A 108 -28.58 -6.83 0.48
CA GLY A 108 -30.04 -6.70 0.54
C GLY A 108 -30.76 -7.73 -0.34
N GLN A 109 -30.28 -7.92 -1.57
CA GLN A 109 -30.82 -8.94 -2.48
C GLN A 109 -30.65 -10.36 -1.91
N ASN A 110 -29.45 -10.71 -1.43
CA ASN A 110 -29.19 -12.02 -0.83
C ASN A 110 -30.03 -12.26 0.44
N SER A 111 -30.26 -11.21 1.24
CA SER A 111 -31.15 -11.26 2.40
C SER A 111 -32.62 -11.46 1.99
N ALA A 112 -33.09 -10.78 0.93
CA ALA A 112 -34.44 -10.96 0.40
C ALA A 112 -34.66 -12.39 -0.12
N ILE A 113 -33.71 -12.93 -0.89
CA ILE A 113 -33.73 -14.32 -1.38
C ILE A 113 -33.76 -15.30 -0.21
N SER A 114 -32.92 -15.08 0.82
CA SER A 114 -32.90 -15.93 2.01
C SER A 114 -34.22 -15.91 2.79
N ARG A 115 -34.87 -14.74 2.90
CA ARG A 115 -36.19 -14.61 3.54
C ARG A 115 -37.28 -15.34 2.75
N GLN A 116 -37.30 -15.19 1.43
CA GLN A 116 -38.25 -15.88 0.56
C GLN A 116 -38.08 -17.41 0.65
N LYS A 117 -36.84 -17.90 0.69
CA LYS A 117 -36.54 -19.33 0.87
C LYS A 117 -37.03 -19.85 2.22
N ARG A 118 -36.84 -19.10 3.32
CA ARG A 118 -37.35 -19.48 4.66
C ARG A 118 -38.88 -19.50 4.72
N GLY A 119 -39.55 -18.50 4.13
CA GLY A 119 -41.02 -18.47 4.07
C GLY A 119 -41.60 -19.65 3.28
N ARG A 120 -40.89 -20.11 2.25
CA ARG A 120 -41.31 -21.26 1.43
C ARG A 120 -41.16 -22.62 2.15
N VAL A 121 -40.17 -22.76 3.04
CA VAL A 121 -39.96 -23.99 3.84
C VAL A 121 -40.93 -24.10 5.02
N SER A 122 -41.50 -22.99 5.49
CA SER A 122 -42.46 -22.99 6.61
C SER A 122 -43.86 -23.50 6.23
N ASN A 123 -44.14 -23.71 4.94
CA ASN A 123 -45.48 -24.12 4.48
C ASN A 123 -45.66 -25.64 4.42
N ASP A 124 -44.58 -26.42 4.59
CA ASP A 124 -44.62 -27.89 4.50
C ASP A 124 -44.60 -28.59 5.88
N ASN A 125 -44.55 -27.84 6.98
CA ASN A 125 -44.67 -28.42 8.33
C ASN A 125 -45.64 -27.63 9.21
N SER A 126 -46.91 -27.71 8.83
CA SER A 126 -48.05 -27.38 9.70
C SER A 126 -48.26 -28.50 10.72
N SER A 127 -47.40 -28.60 11.73
CA SER A 127 -47.82 -29.09 13.06
C SER A 127 -46.76 -28.79 14.12
N LEU A 128 -47.23 -28.20 15.21
CA LEU A 128 -46.59 -28.11 16.53
C LEU A 128 -45.38 -27.15 16.62
N ILE A 129 -45.63 -25.95 17.13
CA ILE A 129 -45.03 -25.40 18.36
C ILE A 129 -45.68 -24.03 18.58
N GLU A 130 -46.54 -23.92 19.59
CA GLU A 130 -46.89 -22.64 20.19
C GLU A 130 -45.64 -22.10 20.89
N ALA A 131 -45.20 -20.90 20.51
CA ALA A 131 -44.13 -20.20 21.20
C ALA A 131 -44.60 -18.78 21.51
N ASP A 132 -45.07 -18.64 22.74
CA ASP A 132 -45.26 -17.40 23.47
C ASP A 132 -43.89 -16.74 23.68
N ALA A 133 -43.66 -15.52 23.14
CA ALA A 133 -42.52 -14.69 23.52
C ALA A 133 -42.67 -13.24 23.05
N SER A 134 -43.26 -12.44 23.92
CA SER A 134 -43.01 -10.99 24.02
C SER A 134 -41.50 -10.69 24.02
N GLY A 135 -41.08 -9.67 23.27
CA GLY A 135 -39.70 -9.22 23.33
C GLY A 135 -39.31 -8.21 22.25
N ASP A 136 -39.90 -7.02 22.31
CA ASP A 136 -39.50 -5.85 21.54
C ASP A 136 -38.11 -5.35 22.00
N ARG A 137 -37.04 -6.08 21.64
CA ARG A 137 -35.65 -5.67 21.90
C ARG A 137 -35.12 -4.93 20.69
N LYS A 138 -35.10 -3.59 20.77
CA LYS A 138 -34.37 -2.74 19.82
C LYS A 138 -32.93 -3.23 19.69
N LEU A 139 -32.60 -3.75 18.52
CA LEU A 139 -31.27 -4.25 18.18
C LEU A 139 -30.31 -3.06 18.13
N THR A 140 -29.46 -2.91 19.14
CA THR A 140 -28.42 -1.87 19.14
C THR A 140 -27.30 -2.26 18.17
N THR A 141 -26.79 -1.28 17.43
CA THR A 141 -25.80 -1.43 16.34
C THR A 141 -24.35 -1.73 16.79
N ASN A 142 -24.15 -2.22 18.02
CA ASN A 142 -22.82 -2.49 18.58
C ASN A 142 -22.50 -3.98 18.71
N HIS A 143 -23.12 -4.85 17.92
CA HIS A 143 -22.72 -6.24 17.87
C HIS A 143 -21.65 -6.48 16.80
N LYS A 144 -20.41 -6.69 17.23
CA LYS A 144 -19.34 -7.28 16.39
C LYS A 144 -19.58 -8.79 16.39
N PRO A 145 -20.01 -9.42 15.27
CA PRO A 145 -20.26 -10.84 15.28
C PRO A 145 -18.93 -11.57 15.46
N GLN A 146 -18.87 -12.46 16.46
CA GLN A 146 -17.85 -13.49 16.49
C GLN A 146 -18.09 -14.37 15.26
N THR A 147 -17.14 -14.37 14.33
CA THR A 147 -17.18 -15.18 13.12
C THR A 147 -17.05 -16.65 13.51
N LYS A 148 -18.18 -17.29 13.81
CA LYS A 148 -18.28 -18.75 13.75
C LYS A 148 -18.21 -19.15 12.28
N SER A 149 -17.10 -19.76 11.91
CA SER A 149 -16.88 -20.44 10.65
C SER A 149 -17.99 -21.47 10.42
N LEU A 150 -18.82 -21.25 9.40
CA LEU A 150 -19.76 -22.24 8.87
C LEU A 150 -19.20 -22.81 7.55
N PRO A 151 -19.42 -24.11 7.30
CA PRO A 151 -18.67 -24.89 6.32
C PRO A 151 -19.15 -24.59 4.89
N GLN A 152 -18.21 -24.38 3.98
CA GLN A 152 -18.48 -24.28 2.54
C GLN A 152 -18.40 -25.67 1.90
N SER A 153 -19.50 -26.08 1.28
CA SER A 153 -19.54 -27.21 0.34
C SER A 153 -18.88 -26.82 -0.99
N PRO A 154 -18.40 -27.80 -1.77
CA PRO A 154 -17.31 -27.63 -2.73
C PRO A 154 -17.84 -27.44 -4.15
N ASP A 155 -17.19 -26.57 -4.94
CA ASP A 155 -16.68 -26.95 -6.26
C ASP A 155 -15.80 -25.84 -6.87
N GLY A 156 -14.58 -26.20 -7.24
CA GLY A 156 -13.62 -25.36 -8.00
C GLY A 156 -12.46 -24.73 -7.21
N GLY A 157 -12.51 -24.67 -5.88
CA GLY A 157 -11.48 -24.08 -5.00
C GLY A 157 -10.68 -25.09 -4.18
N SER A 158 -10.44 -26.31 -4.69
CA SER A 158 -9.78 -27.36 -3.91
C SER A 158 -8.26 -27.31 -3.98
N ASN A 159 -7.69 -26.75 -5.05
CA ASN A 159 -6.25 -26.78 -5.25
C ASN A 159 -5.51 -25.60 -4.58
N VAL A 160 -5.97 -24.36 -4.78
CA VAL A 160 -5.27 -23.17 -4.25
C VAL A 160 -5.33 -23.10 -2.72
N GLU A 161 -6.45 -23.52 -2.13
CA GLU A 161 -6.66 -23.60 -0.69
C GLU A 161 -5.78 -24.68 -0.05
N ALA A 162 -5.65 -25.84 -0.70
CA ALA A 162 -4.77 -26.92 -0.24
C ALA A 162 -3.28 -26.55 -0.39
N GLU A 163 -2.90 -25.94 -1.52
CA GLU A 163 -1.57 -25.37 -1.77
C GLU A 163 -1.22 -24.32 -0.69
N PHE A 164 -2.16 -23.42 -0.38
CA PHE A 164 -2.00 -22.41 0.66
C PHE A 164 -1.84 -23.04 2.03
N ASP A 165 -2.68 -24.01 2.41
CA ASP A 165 -2.58 -24.66 3.71
C ASP A 165 -1.24 -25.41 3.87
N ARG A 166 -0.73 -26.03 2.80
CA ARG A 166 0.60 -26.65 2.78
C ARG A 166 1.70 -25.61 2.97
N TRP A 167 1.65 -24.50 2.22
CA TRP A 167 2.60 -23.39 2.32
C TRP A 167 2.57 -22.73 3.71
N TYR A 168 1.39 -22.48 4.26
CA TYR A 168 1.21 -21.81 5.54
C TYR A 168 1.71 -22.66 6.71
N ARG A 169 1.62 -23.99 6.62
CA ARG A 169 2.20 -24.91 7.62
C ARG A 169 3.73 -24.89 7.63
N ALA A 170 4.36 -24.66 6.47
CA ALA A 170 5.82 -24.57 6.36
C ALA A 170 6.39 -23.23 6.87
N TYR A 171 5.56 -22.20 7.02
CA TYR A 171 6.01 -20.87 7.43
C TYR A 171 6.37 -20.84 8.94
N PRO A 172 7.53 -20.28 9.34
CA PRO A 172 8.02 -20.33 10.73
C PRO A 172 7.13 -19.55 11.73
N LYS A 173 6.44 -18.49 11.28
CA LYS A 173 5.58 -17.64 12.11
C LYS A 173 4.14 -17.59 11.58
N ARG A 174 3.26 -18.45 12.11
CA ARG A 174 1.89 -18.66 11.62
C ARG A 174 0.88 -17.68 12.21
N VAL A 175 0.98 -16.40 11.83
CA VAL A 175 0.07 -15.32 12.28
C VAL A 175 -0.74 -14.73 11.13
N ALA A 176 -1.90 -14.15 11.45
CA ALA A 176 -2.76 -13.41 10.51
C ALA A 176 -3.15 -14.21 9.24
N LYS A 177 -3.60 -15.47 9.40
CA LYS A 177 -3.95 -16.41 8.30
C LYS A 177 -4.77 -15.76 7.18
N GLY A 178 -5.82 -14.99 7.51
CA GLY A 178 -6.68 -14.37 6.49
C GLY A 178 -6.00 -13.28 5.63
N GLN A 179 -4.97 -12.60 6.15
CA GLN A 179 -4.16 -11.68 5.34
C GLN A 179 -3.13 -12.44 4.50
N ALA A 180 -2.57 -13.52 5.06
CA ALA A 180 -1.65 -14.40 4.35
C ALA A 180 -2.34 -15.09 3.16
N GLU A 181 -3.59 -15.53 3.31
CA GLU A 181 -4.36 -16.16 2.22
C GLU A 181 -4.58 -15.22 1.04
N LYS A 182 -4.93 -13.95 1.31
CA LYS A 182 -5.09 -12.92 0.28
C LYS A 182 -3.77 -12.62 -0.43
N ALA A 183 -2.68 -12.51 0.33
CA ALA A 183 -1.35 -12.32 -0.24
C ALA A 183 -0.91 -13.53 -1.07
N TYR A 184 -1.22 -14.75 -0.62
CA TYR A 184 -0.87 -16.00 -1.31
C TYR A 184 -1.59 -16.12 -2.64
N ARG A 185 -2.91 -15.85 -2.68
CA ARG A 185 -3.67 -15.80 -3.94
C ARG A 185 -3.13 -14.76 -4.91
N THR A 186 -2.54 -13.68 -4.41
CA THR A 186 -1.90 -12.64 -5.25
C THR A 186 -0.55 -13.13 -5.77
N ALA A 187 0.29 -13.69 -4.91
CA ALA A 187 1.58 -14.28 -5.30
C ALA A 187 1.44 -15.44 -6.30
N ARG A 188 0.42 -16.29 -6.14
CA ARG A 188 0.11 -17.40 -7.06
C ARG A 188 -0.20 -16.99 -8.49
N LYS A 189 -0.51 -15.70 -8.74
CA LYS A 189 -0.65 -15.16 -10.11
C LYS A 189 0.70 -14.89 -10.78
N ALA A 190 1.76 -14.72 -10.00
CA ALA A 190 3.10 -14.39 -10.47
C ALA A 190 4.04 -15.60 -10.47
N VAL A 191 3.82 -16.56 -9.57
CA VAL A 191 4.70 -17.72 -9.36
C VAL A 191 3.91 -18.98 -9.03
N ASP A 192 4.45 -20.14 -9.41
CA ASP A 192 3.85 -21.44 -9.16
C ASP A 192 3.89 -21.83 -7.65
N ALA A 193 3.02 -22.77 -7.26
CA ALA A 193 2.89 -23.17 -5.85
C ALA A 193 4.14 -23.88 -5.31
N ASP A 194 4.82 -24.66 -6.16
CA ASP A 194 5.98 -25.45 -5.76
C ASP A 194 7.17 -24.53 -5.47
N THR A 195 7.41 -23.53 -6.32
CA THR A 195 8.42 -22.50 -6.10
C THR A 195 8.19 -21.73 -4.79
N LEU A 196 6.94 -21.33 -4.51
CA LEU A 196 6.60 -20.67 -3.25
C LEU A 196 6.84 -21.58 -2.04
N LEU A 197 6.53 -22.87 -2.17
CA LEU A 197 6.73 -23.84 -1.11
C LEU A 197 8.21 -24.12 -0.84
N ARG A 198 9.00 -24.35 -1.89
CA ARG A 198 10.45 -24.54 -1.78
C ARG A 198 11.13 -23.33 -1.15
N ALA A 199 10.74 -22.12 -1.57
CA ALA A 199 11.27 -20.89 -1.01
C ALA A 199 10.94 -20.72 0.48
N VAL A 200 9.71 -21.04 0.91
CA VAL A 200 9.34 -20.93 2.34
C VAL A 200 10.01 -22.01 3.18
N GLU A 201 10.21 -23.23 2.67
CA GLU A 201 10.93 -24.29 3.38
C GLU A 201 12.41 -23.94 3.56
N ALA A 202 13.06 -23.39 2.53
CA ALA A 202 14.43 -22.88 2.62
C ALA A 202 14.51 -21.72 3.63
N TYR A 203 13.53 -20.82 3.59
CA TYR A 203 13.43 -19.70 4.51
C TYR A 203 13.25 -20.14 5.97
N ALA A 204 12.37 -21.13 6.21
CA ALA A 204 12.14 -21.70 7.54
C ALA A 204 13.42 -22.30 8.13
N ARG A 205 14.21 -23.02 7.30
CA ARG A 205 15.53 -23.55 7.72
C ARG A 205 16.51 -22.42 8.05
N ALA A 206 16.58 -21.38 7.22
CA ALA A 206 17.49 -20.24 7.40
C ALA A 206 17.18 -19.37 8.64
N VAL A 207 15.94 -19.44 9.15
CA VAL A 207 15.45 -18.68 10.30
C VAL A 207 15.32 -19.54 11.56
N THR A 208 15.53 -20.86 11.46
CA THR A 208 15.53 -21.77 12.62
C THR A 208 16.62 -21.33 13.61
N GLY A 209 16.24 -21.05 14.86
CA GLY A 209 17.14 -20.59 15.92
C GLY A 209 17.34 -19.06 16.03
N LYS A 210 16.74 -18.26 15.14
CA LYS A 210 16.75 -16.78 15.22
C LYS A 210 15.50 -16.27 15.95
N ASP A 211 15.60 -15.08 16.55
CA ASP A 211 14.49 -14.46 17.28
C ASP A 211 13.28 -14.20 16.34
N ALA A 212 12.12 -14.74 16.72
CA ALA A 212 10.84 -14.63 16.02
C ALA A 212 10.37 -13.17 15.86
N LYS A 213 10.91 -12.23 16.63
CA LYS A 213 10.68 -10.79 16.49
C LYS A 213 11.15 -10.24 15.14
N TYR A 214 12.24 -10.77 14.57
CA TYR A 214 12.78 -10.36 13.28
C TYR A 214 12.27 -11.21 12.10
N THR A 215 11.38 -12.17 12.38
CA THR A 215 10.71 -12.94 11.35
C THR A 215 9.47 -12.17 10.86
N PRO A 216 9.41 -11.80 9.56
CA PRO A 216 8.27 -11.12 8.98
C PRO A 216 7.03 -12.01 9.06
N ASN A 217 5.86 -11.38 9.07
CA ASN A 217 4.61 -12.10 8.97
C ASN A 217 4.45 -12.69 7.56
N PRO A 218 3.71 -13.80 7.38
CA PRO A 218 3.58 -14.49 6.10
C PRO A 218 3.04 -13.60 4.98
N ALA A 219 2.09 -12.72 5.29
CA ALA A 219 1.58 -11.74 4.32
C ALA A 219 2.66 -10.73 3.87
N THR A 220 3.50 -10.27 4.80
CA THR A 220 4.61 -9.34 4.51
C THR A 220 5.68 -10.02 3.66
N TRP A 221 5.99 -11.28 3.95
CA TRP A 221 6.95 -12.07 3.17
C TRP A 221 6.46 -12.28 1.73
N LEU A 222 5.17 -12.59 1.55
CA LEU A 222 4.56 -12.75 0.22
C LEU A 222 4.46 -11.42 -0.54
N ASN A 223 4.00 -10.34 0.10
CA ASN A 223 3.86 -9.05 -0.57
C ASN A 223 5.23 -8.44 -0.94
N GLY A 224 6.26 -8.73 -0.16
CA GLY A 224 7.64 -8.31 -0.44
C GLY A 224 8.37 -9.20 -1.45
N GLN A 225 7.68 -10.17 -2.07
CA GLN A 225 8.25 -11.10 -3.06
C GLN A 225 9.52 -11.81 -2.58
N ARG A 226 9.61 -12.12 -1.29
CA ARG A 226 10.84 -12.58 -0.64
C ARG A 226 11.28 -13.99 -1.05
N TRP A 227 10.50 -14.67 -1.90
CA TRP A 227 10.97 -15.86 -2.61
C TRP A 227 12.07 -15.55 -3.63
N LEU A 228 12.26 -14.28 -4.00
CA LEU A 228 13.34 -13.79 -4.86
C LEU A 228 14.61 -13.39 -4.08
N ASP A 229 14.59 -13.39 -2.74
CA ASP A 229 15.76 -13.02 -1.93
C ASP A 229 16.93 -13.98 -2.22
N ASP A 230 18.13 -13.43 -2.45
CA ASP A 230 19.34 -14.18 -2.79
C ASP A 230 19.66 -15.26 -1.74
N GLY A 231 19.86 -16.50 -2.21
CA GLY A 231 20.22 -17.66 -1.38
C GLY A 231 19.08 -18.63 -1.02
N LEU A 232 17.82 -18.33 -1.35
CA LEU A 232 16.69 -19.24 -1.05
C LEU A 232 16.39 -20.29 -2.13
N LEU A 233 16.72 -20.01 -3.41
CA LEU A 233 16.43 -20.89 -4.55
C LEU A 233 17.67 -21.46 -5.27
N HIS A 234 18.87 -20.95 -4.96
CA HIS A 234 20.10 -21.25 -5.72
C HIS A 234 20.96 -22.42 -5.17
N SER A 235 20.46 -23.21 -4.20
CA SER A 235 21.21 -24.32 -3.59
C SER A 235 20.84 -25.71 -4.15
N GLY A 236 20.75 -25.83 -5.48
CA GLY A 236 20.28 -27.08 -6.13
C GLY A 236 21.11 -27.63 -7.30
N GLN A 237 22.09 -26.90 -7.84
CA GLN A 237 22.90 -27.40 -8.97
C GLN A 237 24.37 -26.99 -8.82
N ARG A 238 25.11 -27.76 -8.02
CA ARG A 238 26.57 -27.84 -8.11
C ARG A 238 27.04 -29.18 -7.55
N SER A 239 26.78 -30.24 -8.32
CA SER A 239 27.43 -31.54 -8.15
C SER A 239 28.20 -31.87 -9.42
N GLY A 240 29.50 -32.11 -9.27
CA GLY A 240 30.31 -32.95 -10.16
C GLY A 240 30.87 -32.31 -11.43
N ASN A 241 32.02 -31.64 -11.35
CA ASN A 241 33.22 -32.15 -12.04
C ASN A 241 34.50 -31.48 -11.50
N ARG A 242 35.18 -32.16 -10.57
CA ARG A 242 36.62 -31.99 -10.36
C ARG A 242 37.25 -33.26 -10.92
N GLN A 243 37.93 -33.15 -12.06
CA GLN A 243 38.97 -34.09 -12.42
C GLN A 243 40.31 -33.39 -12.23
N ALA A 244 41.18 -34.08 -11.50
CA ALA A 244 42.55 -33.70 -11.21
C ALA A 244 43.49 -34.22 -12.31
N SER A 245 44.49 -33.42 -12.67
CA SER A 245 45.76 -33.74 -13.35
C SER A 245 46.43 -32.39 -13.63
N THR A 246 47.66 -32.02 -13.28
CA THR A 246 48.87 -32.67 -12.74
C THR A 246 49.81 -31.54 -12.29
N LEU A 247 50.66 -31.79 -11.30
CA LEU A 247 51.77 -30.92 -10.90
C LEU A 247 52.82 -30.83 -12.03
N ASN A 248 53.35 -29.63 -12.30
CA ASN A 248 54.80 -29.40 -12.44
C ASN A 248 55.15 -27.90 -12.46
N GLU A 249 55.96 -27.55 -11.46
CA GLU A 249 57.13 -26.66 -11.50
C GLU A 249 57.01 -25.15 -11.78
N ILE A 250 57.43 -24.40 -10.76
CA ILE A 250 57.87 -23.00 -10.76
C ILE A 250 59.31 -22.95 -11.33
N PRO A 251 59.71 -21.84 -11.99
CA PRO A 251 60.83 -21.10 -11.44
C PRO A 251 60.60 -19.58 -11.33
N LEU A 252 61.06 -19.06 -10.20
CA LEU A 252 61.37 -17.66 -9.90
C LEU A 252 62.49 -17.16 -10.84
N PHE A 253 62.42 -15.93 -11.38
CA PHE A 253 63.56 -15.05 -11.72
C PHE A 253 62.98 -13.67 -12.15
N PHE A 254 63.03 -12.62 -11.33
CA PHE A 254 64.10 -11.62 -11.10
C PHE A 254 64.19 -10.51 -12.18
N GLU A 255 64.29 -9.26 -11.69
CA GLU A 255 64.74 -8.00 -12.32
C GLU A 255 63.72 -7.07 -13.02
N GLY A 256 63.40 -5.95 -12.35
CA GLY A 256 63.46 -4.64 -13.01
C GLY A 256 64.89 -4.06 -12.88
N PRO A 257 65.17 -2.77 -13.10
CA PRO A 257 64.33 -1.68 -13.61
C PRO A 257 65.02 -0.88 -14.76
N THR A 258 64.36 0.13 -15.34
CA THR A 258 65.13 1.28 -15.88
C THR A 258 64.35 2.59 -15.83
N GLU A 259 64.94 3.51 -15.09
CA GLU A 259 64.66 4.93 -14.90
C GLU A 259 65.07 5.73 -16.14
N VAL A 260 64.27 6.75 -16.52
CA VAL A 260 64.76 7.90 -17.28
C VAL A 260 64.27 9.19 -16.61
N GLN A 261 65.22 10.07 -16.38
CA GLN A 261 65.17 11.24 -15.52
C GLN A 261 64.48 12.47 -16.12
N ARG A 262 64.19 13.39 -15.18
CA ARG A 262 63.62 14.73 -15.24
C ARG A 262 64.32 15.71 -16.20
N SER A 263 63.58 16.75 -16.62
CA SER A 263 64.06 18.13 -16.55
C SER A 263 62.92 19.16 -16.45
N ASN A 264 63.15 20.15 -15.59
CA ASN A 264 62.31 21.27 -15.15
C ASN A 264 61.92 22.28 -16.25
N GLN A 265 60.84 23.05 -16.03
CA GLN A 265 60.90 24.53 -16.02
C GLN A 265 59.63 25.14 -15.37
N ALA A 266 59.86 26.10 -14.47
CA ALA A 266 58.95 27.03 -13.78
C ALA A 266 58.16 27.93 -14.78
N ASP A 267 57.10 28.72 -14.50
CA ASP A 267 56.57 29.42 -13.31
C ASP A 267 55.28 30.18 -13.81
N PRO A 268 54.68 31.19 -13.15
CA PRO A 268 53.65 31.13 -12.11
C PRO A 268 52.35 31.88 -12.53
N LYS A 269 51.25 31.79 -11.75
CA LYS A 269 50.40 32.95 -11.34
C LYS A 269 49.10 32.53 -10.64
N THR A 270 48.90 33.18 -9.49
CA THR A 270 47.64 33.55 -8.83
C THR A 270 46.81 32.49 -8.10
N ASN A 271 47.29 32.18 -6.88
CA ASN A 271 46.50 32.05 -5.64
C ASN A 271 45.94 33.44 -5.20
N PRO A 272 45.16 33.62 -4.11
CA PRO A 272 44.09 32.89 -3.41
C PRO A 272 42.76 33.71 -3.52
N ALA A 273 41.58 33.44 -2.94
CA ALA A 273 41.28 33.13 -1.55
C ALA A 273 39.78 32.82 -1.39
N TRP A 274 39.48 31.67 -0.79
CA TRP A 274 38.31 31.52 0.08
C TRP A 274 38.86 31.38 1.50
N ARG A 275 38.51 32.32 2.40
CA ARG A 275 38.46 32.09 3.85
C ARG A 275 37.67 33.20 4.54
N ASN A 276 36.61 32.74 5.21
CA ASN A 276 36.03 33.25 6.44
C ASN A 276 35.23 34.57 6.38
N PHE A 277 33.89 34.44 6.36
CA PHE A 277 32.99 34.88 7.43
C PHE A 277 31.72 34.02 7.41
#